data_AF-A0AAV2D681-F1
#
_entry.id   AF-A0AAV2D681-F1
#
_cell.length_a   1.000
_cell.length_b   1.000
_cell.length_c   1.000
_cell.angle_alpha   90.00
_cell.angle_beta   90.00
_cell.angle_gamma   90.00
#
_symmetry.space_group_name_H-M   'P 1'
#
loop_
_entity.id
_entity.type
_entity.pdbx_description
1 polymer ?
#
loop_
_entity_poly.entity_id
_entity_poly.type
_entity_poly.pdbx_seq_one_letter_code
_entity_poly.pdbx_strand_id
1 'polypeptide(L)'
;MSYTDSAEQLDFRLFRKVVTYALSHDARHLVVDMDTRNADYEESYSFSGMFGTIYNCSLETLKIRSVCIDGGFVTSSFGMLTSLVLEECQLIFDKGVDFFACCPSLKNLVMSYCIDHFSGEEKGLKVYGPQLLSLNFDSPACFDIELVAPRLRFFGVHHSLYYYQKFSKLSVPALDHVEIWVDGFDAVREDDNEWTAQRFISLFRDLNNATSLMLDSYTIQVMSGVSEFLERQPSPFRRLKSLMVKADSIPFRLANCLLKGSSCMNPNVEFVRTCYFII
;
A
#
# COMPACT_ATOMS: atom_id res chain seq x y z
N MET A 1 6.36 -15.62 36.91
CA MET A 1 5.84 -14.26 37.16
C MET A 1 6.82 -13.31 36.51
N SER A 2 6.58 -13.04 35.23
CA SER A 2 7.36 -12.20 34.34
C SER A 2 7.13 -10.72 34.70
N TYR A 3 8.20 -9.94 34.73
CA TYR A 3 8.14 -8.48 34.93
C TYR A 3 7.64 -7.73 33.67
N THR A 4 7.50 -8.41 32.53
CA THR A 4 7.14 -7.86 31.21
C THR A 4 5.65 -7.52 31.08
N ASP A 5 4.74 -8.35 31.60
CA ASP A 5 3.28 -8.16 31.49
C ASP A 5 2.79 -6.81 32.07
N SER A 6 3.51 -6.26 33.04
CA SER A 6 3.09 -5.04 33.74
C SER A 6 3.45 -3.74 33.03
N ALA A 7 4.55 -3.72 32.26
CA ALA A 7 5.02 -2.54 31.54
C ALA A 7 4.25 -2.36 30.22
N GLU A 8 3.97 -3.46 29.52
CA GLU A 8 3.29 -3.46 28.23
C GLU A 8 1.79 -3.16 28.34
N GLN A 9 1.11 -3.69 29.37
CA GLN A 9 -0.28 -3.30 29.68
C GLN A 9 -0.43 -1.82 30.08
N LEU A 10 0.64 -1.21 30.62
CA LEU A 10 0.66 0.21 30.97
C LEU A 10 0.62 1.08 29.71
N ASP A 11 1.30 0.63 28.65
CA ASP A 11 1.44 1.35 27.39
C ASP A 11 0.11 1.45 26.64
N PHE A 12 -0.67 0.36 26.57
CA PHE A 12 -2.00 0.37 25.93
C PHE A 12 -3.02 1.27 26.64
N ARG A 13 -3.01 1.29 27.97
CA ARG A 13 -3.89 2.16 28.75
C ARG A 13 -3.51 3.63 28.57
N LEU A 14 -2.22 3.93 28.50
CA LEU A 14 -1.72 5.27 28.22
C LEU A 14 -2.11 5.70 26.81
N PHE A 15 -1.89 4.82 25.83
CA PHE A 15 -2.26 5.04 24.44
C PHE A 15 -3.76 5.37 24.29
N ARG A 16 -4.64 4.56 24.90
CA ARG A 16 -6.09 4.85 24.93
C ARG A 16 -6.40 6.24 25.50
N LYS A 17 -5.73 6.63 26.58
CA LYS A 17 -5.93 7.94 27.21
C LYS A 17 -5.44 9.07 26.31
N VAL A 18 -4.30 8.92 25.64
CA VAL A 18 -3.76 9.92 24.71
C VAL A 18 -4.71 10.14 23.54
N VAL A 19 -5.18 9.05 22.93
CA VAL A 19 -6.16 9.10 21.85
C VAL A 19 -7.46 9.75 22.33
N THR A 20 -8.03 9.28 23.44
CA THR A 20 -9.29 9.83 23.97
C THR A 20 -9.15 11.31 24.30
N TYR A 21 -8.01 11.72 24.88
CA TYR A 21 -7.71 13.11 25.18
C TYR A 21 -7.60 13.96 23.91
N ALA A 22 -6.89 13.49 22.89
CA ALA A 22 -6.79 14.21 21.62
C ALA A 22 -8.17 14.43 20.99
N LEU A 23 -9.00 13.37 20.98
CA LEU A 23 -10.34 13.43 20.44
C LEU A 23 -11.28 14.30 21.26
N SER A 24 -11.14 14.33 22.59
CA SER A 24 -11.94 15.21 23.46
C SER A 24 -11.56 16.69 23.34
N HIS A 25 -10.44 17.00 22.69
CA HIS A 25 -9.94 18.36 22.46
C HIS A 25 -9.96 18.75 20.98
N ASP A 26 -10.80 18.08 20.18
CA ASP A 26 -10.98 18.36 18.76
C ASP A 26 -9.69 18.36 17.93
N ALA A 27 -8.77 17.45 18.28
CA ALA A 27 -7.55 17.27 17.50
C ALA A 27 -7.90 16.85 16.06
N ARG A 28 -7.41 17.63 15.09
CA ARG A 28 -7.56 17.35 13.65
C ARG A 28 -6.45 16.45 13.10
N HIS A 29 -5.30 16.47 13.76
CA HIS A 29 -4.11 15.74 13.36
C HIS A 29 -3.62 14.93 14.55
N LEU A 30 -3.50 13.62 14.36
CA LEU A 30 -3.01 12.72 15.38
C LEU A 30 -1.94 11.82 14.78
N VAL A 31 -0.79 11.81 15.43
CA VAL A 31 0.29 10.86 15.16
C VAL A 31 0.46 10.01 16.40
N VAL A 32 0.46 8.71 16.20
CA VAL A 32 0.65 7.68 17.20
C VAL A 32 1.84 6.87 16.76
N ASP A 33 2.87 6.82 17.59
CA ASP A 33 4.05 5.98 17.39
C ASP A 33 4.26 5.19 18.68
N MET A 34 4.11 3.87 18.59
CA MET A 34 4.26 2.96 19.73
C MET A 34 5.49 2.10 19.45
N ASP A 35 6.51 2.14 20.30
CA ASP A 35 7.69 1.30 20.06
C ASP A 35 7.46 -0.15 20.51
N THR A 36 6.65 -0.91 19.76
CA THR A 36 6.31 -2.30 20.09
C THR A 36 7.33 -3.30 19.56
N ARG A 37 8.53 -2.87 19.14
CA ARG A 37 9.57 -3.72 18.53
C ARG A 37 10.06 -4.87 19.41
N ASN A 38 9.69 -4.89 20.69
CA ASN A 38 10.07 -5.92 21.67
C ASN A 38 8.90 -6.74 22.24
N ALA A 39 7.65 -6.47 21.84
CA ALA A 39 6.53 -7.30 22.30
C ALA A 39 6.52 -8.59 21.47
N ASP A 40 6.66 -9.73 22.14
CA ASP A 40 6.56 -11.04 21.48
C ASP A 40 5.24 -11.11 20.70
N TYR A 41 5.35 -11.43 19.40
CA TYR A 41 4.27 -11.37 18.39
C TYR A 41 2.97 -12.12 18.77
N GLU A 42 3.02 -13.00 19.75
CA GLU A 42 1.88 -13.83 20.19
C GLU A 42 0.92 -13.11 21.14
N GLU A 43 1.34 -12.05 21.85
CA GLU A 43 0.48 -11.26 22.76
C GLU A 43 0.14 -9.88 22.16
N SER A 44 -0.27 -9.88 20.89
CA SER A 44 -0.65 -8.66 20.18
C SER A 44 -1.91 -8.03 20.79
N TYR A 45 -1.70 -6.93 21.49
CA TYR A 45 -2.72 -6.10 22.11
C TYR A 45 -3.61 -5.45 21.03
N SER A 46 -4.86 -5.87 20.98
CA SER A 46 -5.77 -5.45 19.93
C SER A 46 -6.34 -4.04 20.17
N PHE A 47 -6.57 -3.31 19.08
CA PHE A 47 -7.26 -2.01 19.07
C PHE A 47 -8.75 -2.09 19.42
N SER A 48 -9.26 -3.27 19.81
CA SER A 48 -10.68 -3.47 20.07
C SER A 48 -11.15 -2.73 21.31
N GLY A 49 -12.21 -1.92 21.13
CA GLY A 49 -12.80 -1.12 22.20
C GLY A 49 -11.96 0.09 22.65
N MET A 50 -10.90 0.44 21.91
CA MET A 50 -10.02 1.56 22.23
C MET A 50 -10.72 2.90 22.10
N PHE A 51 -11.26 3.15 20.92
CA PHE A 51 -12.32 4.12 20.75
C PHE A 51 -13.57 3.40 21.24
N GLY A 52 -14.29 3.96 22.21
CA GLY A 52 -15.69 3.57 22.34
C GLY A 52 -16.43 3.86 21.04
N THR A 53 -17.74 3.82 21.05
CA THR A 53 -18.54 4.43 19.98
C THR A 53 -18.30 5.95 19.96
N ILE A 54 -17.16 6.38 19.39
CA ILE A 54 -16.80 7.77 19.20
C ILE A 54 -17.51 8.18 17.93
N TYR A 55 -18.68 8.78 18.13
CA TYR A 55 -19.41 9.45 17.08
C TYR A 55 -18.84 10.86 16.92
N ASN A 56 -18.70 11.30 15.67
CA ASN A 56 -18.43 12.70 15.33
C ASN A 56 -17.01 13.20 15.68
N CYS A 57 -16.01 12.41 15.29
CA CYS A 57 -14.60 12.76 15.41
C CYS A 57 -14.21 13.85 14.39
N SER A 58 -13.60 14.96 14.86
CA SER A 58 -13.07 16.06 14.04
C SER A 58 -11.69 15.75 13.42
N LEU A 59 -11.19 14.54 13.61
CA LEU A 59 -9.90 14.09 13.10
C LEU A 59 -9.90 14.00 11.58
N GLU A 60 -9.01 14.77 10.95
CA GLU A 60 -8.83 14.85 9.51
C GLU A 60 -7.66 13.98 9.02
N THR A 61 -6.61 13.82 9.84
CA THR A 61 -5.44 12.99 9.53
C THR A 61 -5.02 12.13 10.72
N LEU A 62 -4.73 10.85 10.45
CA LEU A 62 -4.28 9.89 11.42
C LEU A 62 -3.06 9.15 10.88
N LYS A 63 -1.96 9.20 11.63
CA LYS A 63 -0.80 8.34 11.42
C LYS A 63 -0.65 7.42 12.62
N ILE A 64 -0.59 6.12 12.37
CA ILE A 64 -0.37 5.10 13.39
C ILE A 64 0.86 4.31 12.97
N ARG A 65 1.78 4.10 13.92
CA ARG A 65 2.96 3.29 13.71
C ARG A 65 3.11 2.22 14.78
N SER A 66 3.47 1.01 14.35
CA SER A 66 3.87 -0.11 15.21
C SER A 66 2.78 -0.48 16.23
N VAL A 67 1.58 -0.74 15.70
CA VAL A 67 0.37 -1.04 16.47
C VAL A 67 -0.36 -2.23 15.85
N CYS A 68 -0.94 -3.07 16.70
CA CYS A 68 -1.89 -4.09 16.27
C CYS A 68 -3.31 -3.51 16.15
N ILE A 69 -3.87 -3.56 14.95
CA ILE A 69 -5.19 -3.03 14.60
C ILE A 69 -6.11 -4.16 14.20
N ASP A 70 -7.23 -4.30 14.90
CA ASP A 70 -8.20 -5.38 14.68
C ASP A 70 -9.57 -4.86 14.25
N GLY A 71 -10.55 -5.77 14.14
CA GLY A 71 -11.92 -5.46 13.74
C GLY A 71 -12.61 -4.40 14.60
N GLY A 72 -12.13 -4.11 15.82
CA GLY A 72 -12.68 -3.02 16.64
C GLY A 72 -12.42 -1.63 16.06
N PHE A 73 -11.36 -1.46 15.24
CA PHE A 73 -11.15 -0.22 14.48
C PHE A 73 -12.33 0.10 13.56
N VAL A 74 -12.93 -0.94 12.95
CA VAL A 74 -14.09 -0.82 12.06
C VAL A 74 -15.35 -0.33 12.79
N THR A 75 -15.43 -0.51 14.11
CA THR A 75 -16.57 -0.03 14.92
C THR A 75 -16.51 1.46 15.25
N SER A 76 -15.39 2.11 14.98
CA SER A 76 -15.20 3.56 15.17
C SER A 76 -15.71 4.31 13.93
N SER A 77 -16.29 5.50 14.08
CA SER A 77 -16.69 6.31 12.92
C SER A 77 -15.75 7.50 12.75
N PHE A 78 -14.82 7.39 11.81
CA PHE A 78 -13.91 8.46 11.41
C PHE A 78 -14.48 9.24 10.23
N GLY A 79 -15.67 9.83 10.42
CA GLY A 79 -16.42 10.48 9.34
C GLY A 79 -15.69 11.60 8.62
N MET A 80 -14.78 12.32 9.31
CA MET A 80 -14.00 13.43 8.75
C MET A 80 -12.59 13.04 8.30
N LEU A 81 -12.16 11.79 8.53
CA LEU A 81 -10.79 11.38 8.25
C LEU A 81 -10.56 11.32 6.73
N THR A 82 -9.61 12.14 6.27
CA THR A 82 -9.25 12.26 4.86
C THR A 82 -7.91 11.63 4.55
N SER A 83 -7.05 11.44 5.54
CA SER A 83 -5.74 10.82 5.38
C SER A 83 -5.46 9.82 6.50
N LEU A 84 -5.13 8.59 6.12
CA LEU A 84 -4.71 7.52 7.03
C LEU A 84 -3.34 7.00 6.60
N VAL A 85 -2.40 6.95 7.54
CA VAL A 85 -1.08 6.36 7.37
C VAL A 85 -0.90 5.27 8.41
N LEU A 86 -0.64 4.05 7.96
CA LEU A 86 -0.34 2.89 8.78
C LEU A 86 1.10 2.47 8.48
N GLU A 87 1.96 2.47 9.48
CA GLU A 87 3.38 2.12 9.36
C GLU A 87 3.70 0.98 10.33
N GLU A 88 4.29 -0.12 9.87
CA GLU A 88 4.68 -1.24 10.73
C GLU A 88 3.50 -1.79 11.57
N CYS A 89 2.26 -1.63 11.10
CA CYS A 89 1.07 -2.08 11.81
C CYS A 89 0.78 -3.55 11.53
N GLN A 90 0.36 -4.28 12.56
CA GLN A 90 -0.22 -5.60 12.40
C GLN A 90 -1.72 -5.45 12.19
N LEU A 91 -2.26 -6.02 11.11
CA LEU A 91 -3.68 -5.92 10.80
C LEU A 91 -4.34 -7.29 11.02
N ILE A 92 -5.37 -7.32 11.86
CA ILE A 92 -6.14 -8.52 12.17
C ILE A 92 -7.52 -8.36 11.56
N PHE A 93 -7.75 -9.04 10.44
CA PHE A 93 -9.02 -8.93 9.70
C PHE A 93 -9.94 -10.13 9.89
N ASP A 94 -11.23 -9.83 10.09
CA ASP A 94 -12.29 -10.79 9.86
C ASP A 94 -12.51 -10.99 8.35
N LYS A 95 -12.88 -12.23 7.96
CA LYS A 95 -13.00 -12.59 6.54
C LYS A 95 -14.01 -11.70 5.83
N GLY A 96 -13.55 -11.00 4.79
CA GLY A 96 -14.41 -10.29 3.85
C GLY A 96 -14.94 -8.93 4.33
N VAL A 97 -14.42 -8.41 5.44
CA VAL A 97 -14.74 -7.07 5.94
C VAL A 97 -13.85 -6.03 5.25
N ASP A 98 -14.46 -4.94 4.79
CA ASP A 98 -13.71 -3.76 4.37
C ASP A 98 -13.27 -2.98 5.61
N PHE A 99 -11.97 -3.06 5.91
CA PHE A 99 -11.39 -2.47 7.11
C PHE A 99 -11.52 -0.93 7.14
N PHE A 100 -11.57 -0.32 5.96
CA PHE A 100 -11.60 1.14 5.81
C PHE A 100 -13.02 1.70 5.70
N ALA A 101 -14.05 0.86 5.82
CA ALA A 101 -15.46 1.28 5.79
C ALA A 101 -15.80 2.32 6.87
N CYS A 102 -15.04 2.35 7.97
CA CYS A 102 -15.14 3.33 9.05
C CYS A 102 -14.71 4.76 8.66
N CYS A 103 -14.05 4.92 7.50
CA CYS A 103 -13.48 6.18 7.02
C CYS A 103 -14.11 6.61 5.68
N PRO A 104 -15.40 7.00 5.65
CA PRO A 104 -16.13 7.25 4.40
C PRO A 104 -15.58 8.46 3.59
N SER A 105 -14.86 9.37 4.25
CA SER A 105 -14.25 10.56 3.65
C SER A 105 -12.78 10.37 3.25
N LEU A 106 -12.25 9.14 3.36
CA LEU A 106 -10.84 8.86 3.14
C LEU A 106 -10.43 9.16 1.70
N LYS A 107 -9.42 10.01 1.53
CA LYS A 107 -8.85 10.42 0.23
C LYS A 107 -7.45 9.86 0.04
N ASN A 108 -6.69 9.71 1.11
CA ASN A 108 -5.32 9.22 1.08
C ASN A 108 -5.17 8.05 2.05
N LEU A 109 -4.64 6.94 1.56
CA LEU A 109 -4.28 5.78 2.36
C LEU A 109 -2.83 5.39 2.05
N VAL A 110 -2.01 5.28 3.08
CA VAL A 110 -0.65 4.77 3.01
C VAL A 110 -0.53 3.60 3.97
N MET A 111 -0.02 2.48 3.47
CA MET A 111 0.26 1.28 4.26
C MET A 111 1.69 0.86 3.99
N SER A 112 2.55 1.05 4.98
CA SER A 112 3.99 0.74 4.91
C SER A 112 4.34 -0.34 5.91
N TYR A 113 5.00 -1.41 5.47
CA TYR A 113 5.44 -2.54 6.30
C TYR A 113 4.33 -3.13 7.18
N CYS A 114 3.09 -3.07 6.72
CA CYS A 114 1.96 -3.63 7.44
C CYS A 114 1.93 -5.14 7.26
N ILE A 115 1.82 -5.87 8.36
CA ILE A 115 1.81 -7.33 8.39
C ILE A 115 0.40 -7.83 8.62
N ASP A 116 -0.01 -8.79 7.80
CA ASP A 116 -1.27 -9.48 8.00
C ASP A 116 -1.06 -10.72 8.87
N HIS A 117 -1.75 -10.81 10.00
CA HIS A 117 -1.76 -12.01 10.83
C HIS A 117 -3.01 -12.82 10.54
N PHE A 118 -2.96 -13.64 9.48
CA PHE A 118 -4.02 -14.58 9.17
C PHE A 118 -3.78 -15.96 9.78
N SER A 119 -4.69 -16.38 10.65
CA SER A 119 -4.89 -17.79 10.93
C SER A 119 -5.73 -18.44 9.80
N GLY A 120 -5.11 -18.77 8.66
CA GLY A 120 -5.73 -19.60 7.61
C GLY A 120 -5.56 -19.11 6.16
N GLU A 121 -5.65 -20.05 5.22
CA GLU A 121 -5.12 -19.98 3.84
C GLU A 121 -5.86 -19.08 2.84
N GLU A 122 -6.99 -18.43 3.19
CA GLU A 122 -7.85 -17.76 2.18
C GLU A 122 -8.52 -16.46 2.67
N LYS A 123 -7.72 -15.44 2.99
CA LYS A 123 -8.27 -14.11 3.29
C LYS A 123 -7.39 -13.03 2.65
N GLY A 124 -8.04 -12.09 1.97
CA GLY A 124 -7.41 -10.96 1.28
C GLY A 124 -7.85 -9.63 1.86
N LEU A 125 -7.01 -8.61 1.69
CA LEU A 125 -7.30 -7.23 2.06
C LEU A 125 -8.37 -6.66 1.13
N LYS A 126 -9.48 -6.21 1.71
CA LYS A 126 -10.50 -5.48 0.96
C LYS A 126 -10.37 -3.99 1.23
N VAL A 127 -10.33 -3.22 0.15
CA VAL A 127 -10.30 -1.76 0.17
C VAL A 127 -11.41 -1.22 -0.71
N TYR A 128 -12.52 -0.82 -0.10
CA TYR A 128 -13.59 -0.10 -0.81
C TYR A 128 -13.51 1.40 -0.49
N GLY A 129 -12.86 2.14 -1.38
CA GLY A 129 -12.56 3.56 -1.19
C GLY A 129 -13.29 4.44 -2.21
N PRO A 130 -14.59 4.75 -2.03
CA PRO A 130 -15.35 5.55 -3.02
C PRO A 130 -14.83 6.98 -3.18
N GLN A 131 -14.20 7.54 -2.13
CA GLN A 131 -13.59 8.88 -2.14
C GLN A 131 -12.06 8.85 -2.28
N LEU A 132 -11.45 7.66 -2.32
CA LEU A 132 -10.00 7.49 -2.31
C LEU A 132 -9.41 8.05 -3.61
N LEU A 133 -8.42 8.93 -3.48
CA LEU A 133 -7.71 9.60 -4.56
C LEU A 133 -6.28 9.09 -4.68
N SER A 134 -5.65 8.74 -3.56
CA SER A 134 -4.28 8.24 -3.48
C SER A 134 -4.21 7.01 -2.57
N LEU A 135 -3.56 5.97 -3.07
CA LEU A 135 -3.25 4.75 -2.33
C LEU A 135 -1.79 4.39 -2.53
N ASN A 136 -1.07 4.16 -1.45
CA ASN A 136 0.31 3.69 -1.50
C ASN A 136 0.46 2.43 -0.63
N PHE A 137 0.94 1.38 -1.26
CA PHE A 137 1.35 0.14 -0.62
C PHE A 137 2.86 0.04 -0.65
N ASP A 138 3.47 -0.03 0.52
CA ASP A 138 4.90 -0.17 0.67
C ASP A 138 5.19 -1.41 1.51
N SER A 139 5.78 -2.43 0.89
CA SER A 139 6.02 -3.75 1.48
C SER A 139 4.78 -4.35 2.19
N PRO A 140 3.58 -4.41 1.58
CA PRO A 140 2.45 -5.03 2.26
C PRO A 140 2.63 -6.55 2.29
N ALA A 141 2.53 -7.15 3.48
CA ALA A 141 2.55 -8.60 3.62
C ALA A 141 1.17 -9.23 3.38
N CYS A 142 0.39 -8.71 2.42
CA CYS A 142 -0.95 -9.19 2.08
C CYS A 142 -0.91 -10.02 0.78
N PHE A 143 -1.60 -11.16 0.75
CA PHE A 143 -1.52 -12.12 -0.38
C PHE A 143 -2.60 -11.91 -1.45
N ASP A 144 -3.76 -11.38 -1.09
CA ASP A 144 -4.85 -11.12 -2.03
C ASP A 144 -5.46 -9.76 -1.74
N ILE A 145 -5.67 -8.93 -2.76
CA ILE A 145 -6.21 -7.58 -2.61
C ILE A 145 -7.45 -7.42 -3.49
N GLU A 146 -8.59 -7.09 -2.87
CA GLU A 146 -9.78 -6.56 -3.56
C GLU A 146 -9.79 -5.04 -3.41
N LEU A 147 -9.49 -4.33 -4.50
CA LEU A 147 -9.44 -2.87 -4.53
C LEU A 147 -10.53 -2.33 -5.46
N VAL A 148 -11.47 -1.59 -4.88
CA VAL A 148 -12.52 -0.87 -5.61
C VAL A 148 -12.48 0.58 -5.18
N ALA A 149 -11.89 1.42 -6.03
CA ALA A 149 -11.69 2.83 -5.76
C ALA A 149 -11.95 3.65 -7.05
N PRO A 150 -13.21 4.01 -7.34
CA PRO A 150 -13.62 4.58 -8.62
C PRO A 150 -13.01 5.96 -8.90
N ARG A 151 -12.53 6.66 -7.87
CA ARG A 151 -11.92 8.00 -7.97
C ARG A 151 -10.40 7.99 -7.81
N LEU A 152 -9.79 6.81 -7.65
CA LEU A 152 -8.36 6.68 -7.43
C LEU A 152 -7.61 7.24 -8.62
N ARG A 153 -6.69 8.17 -8.38
CA ARG A 153 -5.85 8.81 -9.40
C ARG A 153 -4.40 8.37 -9.29
N PHE A 154 -3.92 8.15 -8.08
CA PHE A 154 -2.56 7.74 -7.79
C PHE A 154 -2.56 6.36 -7.13
N PHE A 155 -1.70 5.46 -7.63
CA PHE A 155 -1.46 4.16 -7.03
C PHE A 155 0.04 3.86 -6.96
N GLY A 156 0.58 3.78 -5.75
CA GLY A 156 1.98 3.41 -5.48
C GLY A 156 2.08 1.97 -4.97
N VAL A 157 3.03 1.22 -5.51
CA VAL A 157 3.38 -0.13 -5.06
C VAL A 157 4.89 -0.21 -4.93
N HIS A 158 5.37 -0.20 -3.69
CA HIS A 158 6.79 -0.19 -3.35
C HIS A 158 7.16 -1.47 -2.61
N HIS A 159 8.37 -2.00 -2.84
CA HIS A 159 8.95 -3.14 -2.12
C HIS A 159 8.03 -4.39 -2.05
N SER A 160 7.23 -4.65 -3.10
CA SER A 160 6.07 -5.56 -3.01
C SER A 160 6.20 -6.89 -3.78
N LEU A 161 7.24 -7.07 -4.61
CA LEU A 161 7.31 -8.21 -5.53
C LEU A 161 7.78 -9.53 -4.91
N TYR A 162 7.98 -9.63 -3.60
CA TYR A 162 8.30 -10.91 -2.95
C TYR A 162 7.03 -11.71 -2.63
N TYR A 163 6.05 -11.08 -1.98
CA TYR A 163 4.81 -11.73 -1.56
C TYR A 163 3.87 -11.93 -2.75
N TYR A 164 3.05 -13.00 -2.73
CA TYR A 164 2.11 -13.38 -3.81
C TYR A 164 0.95 -12.40 -4.01
N GLN A 165 1.23 -11.10 -4.07
CA GLN A 165 0.23 -10.07 -4.26
C GLN A 165 -0.45 -10.26 -5.61
N LYS A 166 -1.67 -10.74 -5.54
CA LYS A 166 -2.59 -10.82 -6.66
C LYS A 166 -3.77 -9.92 -6.35
N PHE A 167 -4.20 -9.17 -7.35
CA PHE A 167 -5.52 -8.55 -7.28
C PHE A 167 -6.55 -9.61 -7.67
N SER A 168 -7.31 -10.14 -6.71
CA SER A 168 -8.52 -10.93 -7.02
C SER A 168 -9.56 -10.07 -7.73
N LYS A 169 -9.58 -8.77 -7.42
CA LYS A 169 -10.44 -7.79 -8.07
C LYS A 169 -9.83 -6.40 -7.99
N LEU A 170 -9.69 -5.76 -9.14
CA LEU A 170 -9.23 -4.39 -9.26
C LEU A 170 -10.21 -3.57 -10.12
N SER A 171 -10.78 -2.52 -9.53
CA SER A 171 -11.66 -1.57 -10.21
C SER A 171 -11.25 -0.14 -9.88
N VAL A 172 -10.41 0.43 -10.76
CA VAL A 172 -9.83 1.77 -10.63
C VAL A 172 -9.94 2.54 -11.96
N PRO A 173 -11.17 2.80 -12.46
CA PRO A 173 -11.40 3.38 -13.79
C PRO A 173 -10.80 4.79 -13.98
N ALA A 174 -10.61 5.55 -12.90
CA ALA A 174 -10.05 6.90 -12.93
C ALA A 174 -8.52 6.94 -12.74
N LEU A 175 -7.86 5.78 -12.66
CA LEU A 175 -6.43 5.69 -12.40
C LEU A 175 -5.65 6.45 -13.48
N ASP A 176 -4.75 7.32 -13.01
CA ASP A 176 -3.99 8.23 -13.87
C ASP A 176 -2.50 7.97 -13.76
N HIS A 177 -1.98 7.93 -12.53
CA HIS A 177 -0.57 7.77 -12.23
C HIS A 177 -0.30 6.51 -11.40
N VAL A 178 0.71 5.76 -11.80
CA VAL A 178 1.18 4.53 -11.14
C VAL A 178 2.67 4.67 -10.83
N GLU A 179 3.06 4.36 -9.60
CA GLU A 179 4.46 4.22 -9.22
C GLU A 179 4.75 2.77 -8.81
N ILE A 180 5.79 2.16 -9.38
CA ILE A 180 6.20 0.79 -9.05
C ILE A 180 7.68 0.79 -8.72
N TRP A 181 7.99 0.47 -7.45
CA TRP A 181 9.35 0.32 -6.95
C TRP A 181 9.55 -1.09 -6.40
N VAL A 182 10.65 -1.72 -6.77
CA VAL A 182 10.96 -3.11 -6.43
C VAL A 182 12.27 -3.13 -5.67
N ASP A 183 12.36 -3.90 -4.59
CA ASP A 183 13.60 -4.00 -3.85
C ASP A 183 14.64 -4.87 -4.59
N GLY A 184 15.89 -4.45 -4.54
CA GLY A 184 17.02 -5.15 -5.15
C GLY A 184 17.50 -6.36 -4.34
N PHE A 185 17.13 -6.47 -3.06
CA PHE A 185 17.41 -7.68 -2.26
C PHE A 185 16.65 -8.91 -2.76
N ASP A 186 15.58 -8.70 -3.53
CA ASP A 186 14.76 -9.74 -4.16
C ASP A 186 15.28 -10.15 -5.55
N ALA A 187 16.55 -9.88 -5.85
CA ALA A 187 17.19 -10.23 -7.11
C ALA A 187 17.07 -11.74 -7.38
N VAL A 188 16.08 -12.08 -8.20
CA VAL A 188 16.07 -13.16 -9.20
C VAL A 188 17.04 -14.27 -8.84
N ARG A 189 16.58 -15.28 -8.10
CA ARG A 189 17.17 -16.60 -8.34
C ARG A 189 16.95 -16.88 -9.82
N GLU A 190 18.01 -17.18 -10.57
CA GLU A 190 17.96 -17.31 -12.03
C GLU A 190 16.86 -18.29 -12.51
N ASP A 191 16.45 -19.21 -11.63
CA ASP A 191 15.36 -20.18 -11.82
C ASP A 191 13.93 -19.58 -11.79
N ASP A 192 13.74 -18.33 -11.34
CA ASP A 192 12.42 -17.69 -11.14
C ASP A 192 12.11 -16.55 -12.15
N ASN A 193 12.85 -16.48 -13.26
CA ASN A 193 12.67 -15.44 -14.28
C ASN A 193 11.27 -15.44 -14.91
N GLU A 194 10.73 -16.62 -15.25
CA GLU A 194 9.38 -16.72 -15.84
C GLU A 194 8.32 -16.25 -14.85
N TRP A 195 8.44 -16.66 -13.58
CA TRP A 195 7.50 -16.26 -12.53
C TRP A 195 7.55 -14.75 -12.28
N THR A 196 8.74 -14.16 -12.24
CA THR A 196 8.94 -12.72 -12.12
C THR A 196 8.31 -11.98 -13.30
N ALA A 197 8.50 -12.48 -14.52
CA ALA A 197 7.86 -11.91 -15.71
C ALA A 197 6.33 -11.99 -15.61
N GLN A 198 5.77 -13.13 -15.22
CA GLN A 198 4.32 -13.32 -15.06
C GLN A 198 3.72 -12.35 -14.04
N ARG A 199 4.45 -12.01 -12.96
CA ARG A 199 4.03 -11.00 -11.98
C ARG A 199 3.93 -9.61 -12.58
N PHE A 200 4.96 -9.14 -13.28
CA PHE A 200 4.90 -7.87 -14.00
C PHE A 200 3.78 -7.83 -15.03
N ILE A 201 3.62 -8.91 -15.81
CA ILE A 201 2.56 -9.01 -16.82
C ILE A 201 1.18 -8.91 -16.17
N SER A 202 0.93 -9.62 -15.07
CA SER A 202 -0.34 -9.54 -14.35
C SER A 202 -0.57 -8.14 -13.79
N LEU A 203 0.42 -7.57 -13.09
CA LEU A 203 0.33 -6.24 -12.49
C LEU A 203 0.05 -5.17 -13.54
N PHE A 204 0.79 -5.14 -14.65
CA PHE A 204 0.57 -4.13 -15.69
C PHE A 204 -0.76 -4.31 -16.40
N ARG A 205 -1.22 -5.56 -16.61
CA ARG A 205 -2.54 -5.82 -17.17
C ARG A 205 -3.65 -5.27 -16.29
N ASP A 206 -3.51 -5.41 -14.98
CA ASP A 206 -4.48 -4.90 -14.01
C ASP A 206 -4.46 -3.35 -13.97
N LEU A 207 -3.30 -2.75 -14.17
CA LEU A 207 -3.07 -1.29 -14.19
C LEU A 207 -3.17 -0.65 -15.59
N ASN A 208 -3.76 -1.34 -16.57
CA ASN A 208 -3.73 -0.97 -17.99
C ASN A 208 -4.31 0.42 -18.35
N ASN A 209 -5.09 1.03 -17.45
CA ASN A 209 -5.79 2.30 -17.64
C ASN A 209 -4.95 3.53 -17.31
N ALA A 210 -3.80 3.35 -16.66
CA ALA A 210 -2.91 4.44 -16.27
C ALA A 210 -2.45 5.26 -17.49
N THR A 211 -2.31 6.58 -17.29
CA THR A 211 -1.76 7.50 -18.29
C THR A 211 -0.29 7.83 -18.02
N SER A 212 0.17 7.64 -16.80
CA SER A 212 1.55 7.85 -16.38
C SER A 212 2.04 6.68 -15.54
N LEU A 213 3.24 6.20 -15.84
CA LEU A 213 3.93 5.14 -15.12
C LEU A 213 5.29 5.65 -14.68
N MET A 214 5.61 5.52 -13.39
CA MET A 214 6.93 5.77 -12.85
C MET A 214 7.59 4.47 -12.40
N LEU A 215 8.82 4.24 -12.87
CA LEU A 215 9.64 3.10 -12.48
C LEU A 215 10.92 3.59 -11.80
N ASP A 216 11.32 2.90 -10.75
CA ASP A 216 12.63 3.11 -10.13
C ASP A 216 13.75 2.35 -10.85
N SER A 217 15.00 2.70 -10.54
CA SER A 217 16.19 2.07 -11.13
C SER A 217 16.26 0.56 -10.90
N TYR A 218 15.87 0.07 -9.72
CA TYR A 218 15.89 -1.35 -9.40
C TYR A 218 14.77 -2.08 -10.14
N THR A 219 13.56 -1.52 -10.20
CA THR A 219 12.48 -2.07 -11.04
C THR A 219 12.93 -2.23 -12.49
N ILE A 220 13.60 -1.23 -13.06
CA ILE A 220 14.13 -1.31 -14.43
C ILE A 220 15.17 -2.42 -14.55
N GLN A 221 16.07 -2.57 -13.58
CA GLN A 221 17.08 -3.62 -13.57
C GLN A 221 16.43 -5.02 -13.55
N VAL A 222 15.46 -5.26 -12.67
CA VAL A 222 14.74 -6.55 -12.58
C VAL A 222 13.99 -6.83 -13.89
N MET A 223 13.24 -5.84 -14.40
CA MET A 223 12.53 -5.97 -15.67
C MET A 223 13.46 -6.23 -16.86
N SER A 224 14.69 -5.71 -16.81
CA SER A 224 15.70 -5.97 -17.85
C SER A 224 16.18 -7.42 -17.84
N GLY A 225 16.26 -8.05 -16.66
CA GLY A 225 16.58 -9.48 -16.53
C GLY A 225 15.52 -10.41 -17.15
N VAL A 226 14.27 -9.96 -17.23
CA VAL A 226 13.14 -10.73 -17.78
C VAL A 226 12.58 -10.16 -19.09
N SER A 227 13.33 -9.30 -19.79
CA SER A 227 12.81 -8.54 -20.92
C SER A 227 12.33 -9.44 -22.07
N GLU A 228 12.98 -10.60 -22.28
CA GLU A 228 12.58 -11.55 -23.33
C GLU A 228 11.16 -12.09 -23.16
N PHE A 229 10.68 -12.22 -21.91
CA PHE A 229 9.32 -12.64 -21.61
C PHE A 229 8.34 -11.48 -21.81
N LEU A 230 8.72 -10.27 -21.38
CA LEU A 230 7.92 -9.06 -21.52
C LEU A 230 7.74 -8.66 -22.99
N GLU A 231 8.76 -8.84 -23.83
CA GLU A 231 8.76 -8.55 -25.26
C GLU A 231 7.76 -9.39 -26.07
N ARG A 232 7.42 -10.58 -25.57
CA ARG A 232 6.46 -11.50 -26.21
C ARG A 232 5.01 -11.09 -25.95
N GLN A 233 4.76 -10.19 -25.02
CA GLN A 233 3.42 -9.76 -24.67
C GLN A 233 3.01 -8.51 -25.47
N PRO A 234 1.70 -8.32 -25.72
CA PRO A 234 1.21 -7.03 -26.16
C PRO A 234 1.50 -5.97 -25.10
N SER A 235 1.59 -4.71 -25.52
CA SER A 235 1.77 -3.60 -24.57
C SER A 235 0.66 -3.65 -23.52
N PRO A 236 1.02 -3.60 -22.22
CA PRO A 236 0.05 -3.84 -21.17
C PRO A 236 -0.81 -2.60 -20.87
N PHE A 237 -0.43 -1.42 -21.37
CA PHE A 237 -1.15 -0.17 -21.12
C PHE A 237 -1.87 0.33 -22.37
N ARG A 238 -3.14 0.69 -22.21
CA ARG A 238 -3.98 1.21 -23.32
C ARG A 238 -3.89 2.74 -23.47
N ARG A 239 -3.59 3.42 -22.36
CA ARG A 239 -3.70 4.89 -22.23
C ARG A 239 -2.39 5.57 -21.84
N LEU A 240 -1.30 4.83 -21.69
CA LEU A 240 -0.02 5.34 -21.18
C LEU A 240 0.56 6.41 -22.10
N LYS A 241 0.74 7.62 -21.59
CA LYS A 241 1.28 8.79 -22.30
C LYS A 241 2.69 9.15 -21.84
N SER A 242 2.99 8.87 -20.57
CA SER A 242 4.23 9.27 -19.93
C SER A 242 4.86 8.11 -19.19
N LEU A 243 6.14 7.83 -19.49
CA LEU A 243 6.98 6.91 -18.75
C LEU A 243 8.05 7.72 -18.01
N MET A 244 7.95 7.76 -16.69
CA MET A 244 8.92 8.41 -15.82
C MET A 244 9.90 7.38 -15.28
N VAL A 245 11.18 7.71 -15.32
CA VAL A 245 12.26 6.81 -14.94
C VAL A 245 13.14 7.49 -13.90
N LYS A 246 13.23 6.92 -12.70
CA LYS A 246 14.21 7.32 -11.67
C LYS A 246 15.51 6.53 -11.85
N ALA A 247 16.12 6.67 -13.03
CA ALA A 247 17.41 6.07 -13.38
C ALA A 247 18.11 6.93 -14.45
N ASP A 248 19.37 6.66 -14.74
CA ASP A 248 20.10 7.38 -15.80
C ASP A 248 19.70 6.92 -17.21
N SER A 249 19.18 5.70 -17.33
CA SER A 249 18.74 5.14 -18.61
C SER A 249 17.71 4.03 -18.42
N ILE A 250 16.98 3.72 -19.49
CA ILE A 250 16.11 2.55 -19.60
C ILE A 250 16.47 1.78 -20.88
N PRO A 251 16.60 0.44 -20.86
CA PRO A 251 16.88 -0.30 -22.08
C PRO A 251 15.81 -0.08 -23.14
N PHE A 252 16.22 0.17 -24.38
CA PHE A 252 15.32 0.47 -25.51
C PHE A 252 14.22 -0.59 -25.67
N ARG A 253 14.58 -1.87 -25.51
CA ARG A 253 13.62 -2.97 -25.61
C ARG A 253 12.52 -2.86 -24.56
N LEU A 254 12.89 -2.55 -23.32
CA LEU A 254 11.95 -2.42 -22.21
C LEU A 254 11.01 -1.23 -22.39
N ALA A 255 11.57 -0.08 -22.78
CA ALA A 255 10.78 1.09 -23.12
C ALA A 255 9.77 0.78 -24.24
N ASN A 256 10.21 0.03 -25.27
CA ASN A 256 9.32 -0.39 -26.35
C ASN A 256 8.21 -1.33 -25.86
N CYS A 257 8.49 -2.30 -25.00
CA CYS A 257 7.46 -3.20 -24.44
C CYS A 257 6.33 -2.43 -23.74
N LEU A 258 6.69 -1.40 -22.97
CA LEU A 258 5.73 -0.59 -22.23
C LEU A 258 4.92 0.32 -23.16
N LEU A 259 5.54 0.84 -24.22
CA LEU A 259 4.98 1.92 -25.04
C LEU A 259 4.35 1.48 -26.37
N LYS A 260 4.69 0.29 -26.91
CA LYS A 260 4.37 -0.15 -28.29
C LYS A 260 2.88 -0.23 -28.64
N GLY A 261 1.98 -0.28 -27.66
CA GLY A 261 0.52 -0.29 -27.87
C GLY A 261 -0.19 0.94 -27.31
N SER A 262 0.55 1.96 -26.87
CA SER A 262 -0.06 3.22 -26.51
C SER A 262 -0.70 3.86 -27.74
N SER A 263 -1.96 4.25 -27.60
CA SER A 263 -2.69 5.03 -28.61
C SER A 263 -2.13 6.45 -28.79
N CYS A 264 -1.17 6.88 -27.98
CA CYS A 264 -0.53 8.18 -28.12
C CYS A 264 0.59 8.12 -29.16
N MET A 265 0.50 8.96 -30.19
CA MET A 265 1.46 9.00 -31.30
C MET A 265 2.91 9.28 -30.89
N ASN A 266 3.16 9.83 -29.69
CA ASN A 266 4.49 10.09 -29.13
C ASN A 266 4.47 10.01 -27.59
N PRO A 267 4.66 8.83 -26.98
CA PRO A 267 4.81 8.75 -25.53
C PRO A 267 6.09 9.46 -25.06
N ASN A 268 6.00 10.22 -23.97
CA ASN A 268 7.15 10.92 -23.39
C ASN A 268 7.92 10.00 -22.44
N VAL A 269 9.25 10.02 -22.51
CA VAL A 269 10.13 9.36 -21.53
C VAL A 269 10.86 10.45 -20.75
N GLU A 270 10.55 10.57 -19.46
CA GLU A 270 11.10 11.60 -18.58
C GLU A 270 12.03 10.97 -17.55
N PHE A 271 13.26 11.48 -17.46
CA PHE A 271 14.21 11.05 -16.44
C PHE A 271 14.09 11.97 -15.22
N VAL A 272 13.63 11.40 -14.11
CA VAL A 272 13.39 12.14 -12.87
C VAL A 272 14.63 12.02 -11.98
N ARG A 273 15.31 13.14 -11.72
CA ARG A 273 16.42 13.18 -10.78
C ARG A 273 15.90 13.21 -9.35
N THR A 274 16.19 12.18 -8.58
CA THR A 274 15.92 12.17 -7.13
C THR A 274 16.88 13.16 -6.45
N CYS A 275 16.36 14.31 -6.02
CA CYS A 275 17.10 15.21 -5.14
C CYS A 275 16.94 14.69 -3.70
N TYR A 276 17.95 14.00 -3.18
CA TYR A 276 17.98 13.66 -1.75
C TYR A 276 18.24 14.95 -0.97
N PHE A 277 17.21 15.51 -0.33
CA PHE A 277 17.40 16.45 0.76
C PHE A 277 17.77 15.63 2.00
N ILE A 278 19.04 15.72 2.40
CA ILE A 278 19.48 15.30 3.73
C ILE A 278 18.91 16.33 4.70
N ILE A 279 17.97 15.91 5.56
CA ILE A 279 17.53 16.68 6.74
C ILE A 279 18.24 16.10 7.95
#